data_AF-F7VK13-F1
#
_entry.id   AF-F7VK13-F1
#
_cell.length_a   1.000
_cell.length_b   1.000
_cell.length_c   1.000
_cell.angle_alpha   90.00
_cell.angle_beta   90.00
_cell.angle_gamma   90.00
#
_symmetry.space_group_name_H-M   'P 1'
#
loop_
_entity.id
_entity.type
_entity.pdbx_description
1 polymer ?
#
loop_
_entity_poly.entity_id
_entity_poly.type
_entity_poly.pdbx_seq_one_letter_code
_entity_poly.pdbx_strand_id
1 'polypeptide(L)'
;MSLNTREVPPDKDVRAHCESNTPSKNIHGHTGFRTGSSYSAPPPSYNVVDVRWVPGPKGITGNEISDELAKAGAKGGEVVNEGLATLAHSKRLAKREARTDFKAWWATNKPESYADYRLGASIKLNDELKESDRWSLHYLLAARSGHGDFKDYHERFEHEDALLTCYCGTWKTPFHPFHCRKAYAVSPVTGGGATRENLSLAIGIYWQRFIARIQTSHFFSWTCTRKAWRQTLWEQHTDSGGAADNLTGFLRGRGVEVGHGHDIERVTVDLDRLVHRKRRREEALREEESGSESGEE
;
A
#
# COMPACT_ATOMS: atom_id res chain seq x y z
N MET A 1 25.58 -46.80 -3.35
CA MET A 1 24.24 -47.19 -3.84
C MET A 1 23.41 -45.94 -3.93
N SER A 2 23.34 -45.40 -5.15
CA SER A 2 22.51 -44.27 -5.57
C SER A 2 21.03 -44.65 -5.51
N LEU A 3 20.16 -43.64 -5.41
CA LEU A 3 18.79 -43.49 -5.95
C LEU A 3 18.14 -42.33 -5.16
N ASN A 4 17.45 -41.33 -5.70
CA ASN A 4 17.21 -40.90 -7.07
C ASN A 4 16.60 -39.49 -6.96
N THR A 5 17.26 -38.46 -7.48
CA THR A 5 16.72 -37.10 -7.62
C THR A 5 15.78 -37.07 -8.82
N ARG A 6 14.50 -36.78 -8.62
CA ARG A 6 13.57 -36.48 -9.71
C ARG A 6 13.58 -34.98 -10.00
N GLU A 7 14.13 -34.64 -11.16
CA GLU A 7 14.12 -33.32 -11.76
C GLU A 7 12.68 -32.88 -12.10
N VAL A 8 12.35 -31.63 -11.79
CA VAL A 8 11.10 -30.96 -12.17
C VAL A 8 11.41 -30.04 -13.35
N PRO A 9 10.75 -30.17 -14.52
CA PRO A 9 11.00 -29.30 -15.66
C PRO A 9 10.35 -27.91 -15.49
N PRO A 10 10.92 -26.85 -16.11
CA PRO A 10 10.45 -25.48 -15.95
C PRO A 10 9.16 -25.22 -16.77
N ASP A 11 8.18 -24.63 -16.10
CA ASP A 11 6.88 -24.25 -16.64
C ASP A 11 7.02 -23.03 -17.57
N LYS A 12 6.43 -23.13 -18.76
CA LYS A 12 6.55 -22.15 -19.84
C LYS A 12 5.48 -21.07 -19.69
N ASP A 13 5.89 -19.83 -19.96
CA ASP A 13 5.07 -18.63 -20.10
C ASP A 13 3.70 -18.86 -20.75
N VAL A 14 2.63 -18.83 -19.95
CA VAL A 14 1.25 -18.65 -20.45
C VAL A 14 0.90 -17.18 -20.34
N ARG A 15 1.26 -16.43 -21.38
CA ARG A 15 0.83 -15.04 -21.59
C ARG A 15 -0.62 -15.05 -22.06
N ALA A 16 -1.55 -14.73 -21.17
CA ALA A 16 -2.96 -14.57 -21.49
C ALA A 16 -3.16 -13.37 -22.44
N HIS A 17 -3.51 -13.63 -23.69
CA HIS A 17 -4.03 -12.62 -24.61
C HIS A 17 -5.54 -12.48 -24.40
N CYS A 18 -5.96 -11.33 -23.86
CA CYS A 18 -7.34 -10.88 -23.89
C CYS A 18 -7.70 -10.44 -25.32
N GLU A 19 -8.42 -11.28 -26.06
CA GLU A 19 -9.05 -10.87 -27.31
C GLU A 19 -10.45 -10.29 -27.03
N SER A 20 -10.56 -8.98 -27.18
CA SER A 20 -11.81 -8.23 -27.17
C SER A 20 -12.56 -8.48 -28.48
N ASN A 21 -13.52 -9.42 -28.48
CA ASN A 21 -14.44 -9.60 -29.61
C ASN A 21 -15.67 -8.69 -29.45
N THR A 22 -15.69 -7.61 -30.22
CA THR A 22 -16.89 -6.83 -30.53
C THR A 22 -17.60 -7.47 -31.74
N PRO A 23 -18.93 -7.66 -31.74
CA PRO A 23 -19.61 -8.18 -32.91
C PRO A 23 -19.92 -7.03 -33.89
N SER A 24 -19.18 -6.99 -35.00
CA SER A 24 -19.53 -6.18 -36.16
C SER A 24 -20.70 -6.84 -36.91
N LYS A 25 -21.78 -6.07 -37.11
CA LYS A 25 -22.95 -6.45 -37.90
C LYS A 25 -22.55 -6.54 -39.37
N ASN A 26 -22.91 -7.63 -40.06
CA ASN A 26 -23.11 -7.54 -41.51
C ASN A 26 -24.21 -8.49 -41.98
N ILE A 27 -25.28 -7.88 -42.47
CA ILE A 27 -26.45 -8.50 -43.09
C ILE A 27 -26.16 -8.56 -44.59
N HIS A 28 -26.15 -9.74 -45.18
CA HIS A 28 -26.26 -9.89 -46.65
C HIS A 28 -27.25 -11.03 -46.95
N GLY A 29 -28.42 -10.64 -47.46
CA GLY A 29 -29.38 -11.56 -48.03
C GLY A 29 -28.94 -11.97 -49.43
N HIS A 30 -29.19 -13.23 -49.80
CA HIS A 30 -29.22 -13.65 -51.19
C HIS A 30 -30.36 -14.63 -51.43
N THR A 31 -31.27 -14.18 -52.29
CA THR A 31 -32.24 -14.94 -53.06
C THR A 31 -31.53 -15.84 -54.07
N GLY A 32 -32.00 -17.08 -54.26
CA GLY A 32 -31.44 -17.97 -55.27
C GLY A 32 -32.16 -19.31 -55.35
N PHE A 33 -33.15 -19.40 -56.24
CA PHE A 33 -33.77 -20.65 -56.70
C PHE A 33 -32.83 -21.30 -57.74
N ARG A 34 -32.47 -22.58 -57.59
CA ARG A 34 -32.06 -23.44 -58.72
C ARG A 34 -32.13 -24.93 -58.37
N THR A 35 -32.70 -25.66 -59.32
CA THR A 35 -32.85 -27.10 -59.46
C THR A 35 -31.55 -27.78 -59.93
N GLY A 36 -31.36 -29.06 -59.61
CA GLY A 36 -30.37 -29.92 -60.29
C GLY A 36 -29.60 -30.89 -59.38
N SER A 37 -29.93 -32.17 -59.51
CA SER A 37 -29.34 -33.33 -58.83
C SER A 37 -27.94 -33.67 -59.33
N SER A 38 -26.99 -33.90 -58.42
CA SER A 38 -25.96 -34.95 -58.55
C SER A 38 -25.50 -35.39 -57.16
N TYR A 39 -25.45 -36.70 -56.94
CA TYR A 39 -25.10 -37.32 -55.66
C TYR A 39 -23.65 -37.01 -55.29
N SER A 40 -23.44 -36.48 -54.08
CA SER A 40 -22.16 -36.47 -53.40
C SER A 40 -22.37 -36.99 -51.97
N ALA A 41 -21.42 -37.79 -51.48
CA ALA A 41 -21.51 -38.58 -50.26
C ALA A 41 -21.99 -37.77 -49.02
N PRO A 42 -22.72 -38.40 -48.06
CA PRO A 42 -23.27 -37.67 -46.92
C PRO A 42 -22.13 -37.12 -46.04
N PRO A 43 -22.09 -35.80 -45.76
CA PRO A 43 -21.13 -35.24 -44.84
C PRO A 43 -21.40 -35.74 -43.41
N PRO A 44 -20.37 -35.80 -42.54
CA PRO A 44 -20.51 -36.25 -41.15
C PRO A 44 -21.60 -35.43 -40.46
N SER A 45 -22.51 -36.09 -39.74
CA SER A 45 -23.70 -35.51 -39.13
C SER A 45 -23.33 -34.45 -38.08
N TYR A 46 -23.10 -33.23 -38.52
CA TYR A 46 -23.17 -32.06 -37.67
C TYR A 46 -24.66 -31.87 -37.35
N ASN A 47 -25.01 -31.83 -36.05
CA ASN A 47 -26.35 -31.46 -35.64
C ASN A 47 -26.59 -30.03 -36.14
N VAL A 48 -27.30 -29.89 -37.26
CA VAL A 48 -27.59 -28.58 -37.85
C VAL A 48 -28.62 -27.91 -36.94
N VAL A 49 -28.15 -27.06 -36.03
CA VAL A 49 -29.02 -26.22 -35.20
C VAL A 49 -29.28 -24.94 -35.98
N ASP A 50 -30.52 -24.78 -36.46
CA ASP A 50 -31.00 -23.55 -37.06
C ASP A 50 -31.69 -22.69 -35.99
N VAL A 51 -31.11 -21.52 -35.69
CA VAL A 51 -31.62 -20.59 -34.68
C VAL A 51 -32.41 -19.49 -35.38
N ARG A 52 -33.71 -19.41 -35.09
CA ARG A 52 -34.59 -18.38 -35.64
C ARG A 52 -35.16 -17.50 -34.54
N TRP A 53 -35.15 -16.21 -34.78
CA TRP A 53 -35.85 -15.26 -33.92
C TRP A 53 -37.34 -15.26 -34.25
N VAL A 54 -38.17 -15.24 -33.21
CA VAL A 54 -39.63 -15.18 -33.33
C VAL A 54 -40.12 -13.97 -32.53
N PRO A 55 -41.02 -13.15 -33.08
CA PRO A 55 -41.62 -12.04 -32.34
C PRO A 55 -42.42 -12.54 -31.13
N GLY A 56 -42.60 -11.67 -30.12
CA GLY A 56 -43.39 -11.92 -28.91
C GLY A 56 -44.86 -12.26 -29.17
N PRO A 57 -45.72 -12.34 -28.14
CA PRO A 57 -47.02 -13.05 -28.19
C PRO A 57 -47.87 -12.62 -29.39
N LYS A 58 -47.90 -13.49 -30.41
CA LYS A 58 -48.55 -13.30 -31.71
C LYS A 58 -49.36 -14.53 -32.15
N GLY A 59 -49.74 -15.43 -31.22
CA GLY A 59 -50.49 -16.64 -31.56
C GLY A 59 -49.62 -17.80 -32.05
N ILE A 60 -48.29 -17.76 -31.83
CA ILE A 60 -47.39 -18.84 -32.28
C ILE A 60 -47.34 -19.90 -31.19
N THR A 61 -48.04 -21.00 -31.41
CA THR A 61 -48.29 -22.06 -30.42
C THR A 61 -47.02 -22.54 -29.70
N GLY A 62 -45.92 -22.79 -30.43
CA GLY A 62 -44.67 -23.23 -29.80
C GLY A 62 -44.01 -22.18 -28.90
N ASN A 63 -44.08 -20.90 -29.29
CA ASN A 63 -43.55 -19.80 -28.47
C ASN A 63 -44.43 -19.54 -27.24
N GLU A 64 -45.76 -19.70 -27.38
CA GLU A 64 -46.72 -19.53 -26.29
C GLU A 64 -46.61 -20.63 -25.25
N ILE A 65 -46.48 -21.90 -25.68
CA ILE A 65 -46.23 -23.02 -24.76
C ILE A 65 -44.89 -22.81 -24.04
N SER A 66 -43.84 -22.38 -24.75
CA SER A 66 -42.55 -22.08 -24.14
C SER A 66 -42.63 -20.95 -23.11
N ASP A 67 -43.38 -19.88 -23.42
CA ASP A 67 -43.60 -18.74 -22.52
C ASP A 67 -44.47 -19.13 -21.31
N GLU A 68 -45.49 -19.96 -21.50
CA GLU A 68 -46.32 -20.50 -20.43
C GLU A 68 -45.52 -21.39 -19.49
N LEU A 69 -44.68 -22.28 -20.03
CA LEU A 69 -43.76 -23.12 -19.24
C LEU A 69 -42.74 -22.27 -18.48
N ALA A 70 -42.18 -21.23 -19.11
CA ALA A 70 -41.27 -20.30 -18.44
C ALA A 70 -41.96 -19.54 -17.30
N LYS A 71 -43.19 -19.07 -17.51
CA LYS A 71 -44.03 -18.40 -16.49
C LYS A 71 -44.44 -19.35 -15.36
N ALA A 72 -44.76 -20.60 -15.68
CA ALA A 72 -45.04 -21.63 -14.68
C ALA A 72 -43.80 -21.94 -13.83
N GLY A 73 -42.63 -22.05 -14.46
CA GLY A 73 -41.35 -22.19 -13.76
C GLY A 73 -41.01 -20.99 -12.87
N ALA A 74 -41.27 -19.76 -13.34
CA ALA A 74 -41.05 -18.55 -12.55
C ALA A 74 -42.02 -18.40 -11.36
N LYS A 75 -43.23 -18.97 -11.45
CA LYS A 75 -44.20 -19.06 -10.35
C LYS A 75 -43.94 -20.25 -9.41
N GLY A 76 -43.11 -21.20 -9.85
CA GLY A 76 -42.76 -22.43 -9.15
C GLY A 76 -41.81 -22.19 -7.99
N GLY A 77 -42.36 -21.73 -6.88
CA GLY A 77 -41.72 -21.76 -5.56
C GLY A 77 -41.35 -20.39 -5.02
N GLU A 78 -41.96 -20.02 -3.89
CA GLU A 78 -41.34 -19.07 -2.98
C GLU A 78 -39.99 -19.66 -2.58
N VAL A 79 -38.89 -18.97 -2.90
CA VAL A 79 -37.57 -19.35 -2.37
C VAL A 79 -37.60 -18.97 -0.90
N VAL A 80 -38.12 -19.89 -0.10
CA VAL A 80 -38.14 -19.81 1.35
C VAL A 80 -36.69 -19.89 1.82
N ASN A 81 -36.04 -18.73 1.95
CA ASN A 81 -34.72 -18.60 2.57
C ASN A 81 -34.85 -18.68 4.09
N GLU A 82 -35.61 -19.65 4.61
CA GLU A 82 -35.76 -19.83 6.05
C GLU A 82 -34.41 -20.32 6.62
N GLY A 83 -33.76 -19.46 7.40
CA GLY A 83 -32.52 -19.77 8.10
C GLY A 83 -31.23 -19.59 7.29
N LEU A 84 -31.29 -19.31 5.98
CA LEU A 84 -30.08 -19.04 5.19
C LEU A 84 -29.75 -17.54 5.22
N ALA A 85 -28.63 -17.21 5.87
CA ALA A 85 -28.07 -15.88 5.81
C ALA A 85 -27.82 -15.46 4.36
N THR A 86 -28.28 -14.26 3.98
CA THR A 86 -28.01 -13.70 2.64
C THR A 86 -26.51 -13.74 2.35
N LEU A 87 -26.14 -13.95 1.08
CA LEU A 87 -24.73 -13.92 0.66
C LEU A 87 -23.99 -12.66 1.14
N ALA A 88 -24.69 -11.51 1.14
CA ALA A 88 -24.17 -10.25 1.64
C ALA A 88 -23.86 -10.30 3.15
N HIS A 89 -24.73 -10.92 3.96
CA HIS A 89 -24.50 -11.13 5.39
C HIS A 89 -23.28 -12.01 5.62
N SER A 90 -23.20 -13.17 4.96
CA SER A 90 -22.08 -14.11 5.10
C SER A 90 -20.75 -13.47 4.70
N LYS A 91 -20.72 -12.69 3.60
CA LYS A 91 -19.53 -11.92 3.19
C LYS A 91 -19.12 -10.86 4.22
N ARG A 92 -20.07 -10.18 4.87
CA ARG A 92 -19.77 -9.22 5.94
C ARG A 92 -19.21 -9.90 7.18
N LEU A 93 -19.76 -11.05 7.55
CA LEU A 93 -19.31 -11.84 8.69
C LEU A 93 -17.87 -12.34 8.47
N ALA A 94 -17.60 -12.98 7.33
CA ALA A 94 -16.25 -13.45 6.98
C ALA A 94 -15.21 -12.31 6.99
N LYS A 95 -15.56 -11.12 6.46
CA LYS A 95 -14.68 -9.94 6.53
C LYS A 95 -14.48 -9.42 7.96
N ARG A 96 -15.45 -9.60 8.86
CA ARG A 96 -15.32 -9.21 10.27
C ARG A 96 -14.39 -10.18 10.99
N GLU A 97 -14.62 -11.48 10.84
CA GLU A 97 -13.79 -12.54 11.41
C GLU A 97 -12.34 -12.42 10.95
N ALA A 98 -12.10 -12.31 9.64
CA ALA A 98 -10.75 -12.11 9.11
C ALA A 98 -10.02 -10.90 9.71
N ARG A 99 -10.73 -9.80 10.02
CA ARG A 99 -10.13 -8.63 10.71
C ARG A 99 -9.81 -8.91 12.17
N THR A 100 -10.65 -9.66 12.87
CA THR A 100 -10.43 -10.05 14.25
C THR A 100 -9.25 -11.04 14.34
N ASP A 101 -9.25 -12.06 13.49
CA ASP A 101 -8.21 -13.08 13.42
C ASP A 101 -6.86 -12.45 13.10
N PHE A 102 -6.83 -11.52 12.13
CA PHE A 102 -5.60 -10.79 11.80
C PHE A 102 -5.07 -9.96 12.98
N LYS A 103 -5.95 -9.30 13.74
CA LYS A 103 -5.53 -8.55 14.93
C LYS A 103 -4.98 -9.46 16.02
N ALA A 104 -5.63 -10.60 16.28
CA ALA A 104 -5.19 -11.59 17.25
C ALA A 104 -3.84 -12.21 16.85
N TRP A 105 -3.71 -12.58 15.56
CA TRP A 105 -2.46 -13.07 15.00
C TRP A 105 -1.34 -12.04 15.13
N TRP A 106 -1.60 -10.77 14.79
CA TRP A 106 -0.59 -9.71 14.91
C TRP A 106 -0.17 -9.47 16.35
N ALA A 107 -1.11 -9.47 17.31
CA ALA A 107 -0.77 -9.32 18.72
C ALA A 107 0.21 -10.40 19.22
N THR A 108 0.14 -11.61 18.64
CA THR A 108 0.99 -12.75 18.99
C THR A 108 2.31 -12.80 18.19
N ASN A 109 2.28 -12.40 16.91
CA ASN A 109 3.41 -12.59 15.97
C ASN A 109 4.17 -11.30 15.65
N LYS A 110 3.80 -10.17 16.26
CA LYS A 110 4.45 -8.88 16.02
C LYS A 110 5.95 -8.96 16.38
N PRO A 111 6.86 -8.55 15.47
CA PRO A 111 8.29 -8.50 15.77
C PRO A 111 8.60 -7.58 16.94
N GLU A 112 9.61 -7.94 17.74
CA GLU A 112 10.05 -7.14 18.90
C GLU A 112 10.43 -5.71 18.50
N SER A 113 11.06 -5.52 17.33
CA SER A 113 11.40 -4.20 16.80
C SER A 113 10.19 -3.28 16.59
N TYR A 114 9.01 -3.84 16.36
CA TYR A 114 7.77 -3.09 16.21
C TYR A 114 7.09 -2.80 17.55
N ALA A 115 7.50 -3.44 18.66
CA ALA A 115 6.92 -3.24 19.99
C ALA A 115 6.93 -1.74 20.35
N ASP A 116 8.08 -1.10 20.16
CA ASP A 116 8.34 0.31 20.49
C ASP A 116 7.47 1.29 19.71
N TYR A 117 7.03 0.94 18.49
CA TYR A 117 6.30 1.86 17.60
C TYR A 117 4.82 2.02 17.95
N ARG A 118 4.26 1.15 18.82
CA ARG A 118 2.83 1.12 19.20
C ARG A 118 1.84 1.10 18.00
N LEU A 119 2.28 0.55 16.87
CA LEU A 119 1.43 0.43 15.67
C LEU A 119 0.37 -0.65 15.84
N GLY A 120 -0.87 -0.32 15.48
CA GLY A 120 -1.98 -1.27 15.40
C GLY A 120 -2.01 -2.01 14.06
N ALA A 121 -2.48 -3.25 14.08
CA ALA A 121 -2.77 -4.00 12.86
C ALA A 121 -4.16 -3.64 12.31
N SER A 122 -4.20 -3.29 11.03
CA SER A 122 -5.43 -3.00 10.31
C SER A 122 -5.35 -3.53 8.88
N ILE A 123 -6.44 -4.16 8.42
CA ILE A 123 -6.64 -4.55 7.02
C ILE A 123 -7.17 -3.36 6.20
N LYS A 124 -7.75 -2.36 6.87
CA LYS A 124 -8.23 -1.15 6.20
C LYS A 124 -7.06 -0.26 5.82
N LEU A 125 -7.29 0.56 4.79
CA LEU A 125 -6.38 1.62 4.38
C LEU A 125 -6.08 2.57 5.55
N ASN A 126 -4.80 2.61 5.96
CA ASN A 126 -4.30 3.46 7.04
C ASN A 126 -4.19 4.92 6.58
N ASP A 127 -4.34 5.85 7.52
CA ASP A 127 -4.29 7.29 7.22
C ASP A 127 -2.90 7.72 6.75
N GLU A 128 -1.83 7.07 7.24
CA GLU A 128 -0.47 7.18 6.71
C GLU A 128 -0.40 7.05 5.19
N LEU A 129 -1.12 6.08 4.62
CA LEU A 129 -1.11 5.80 3.19
C LEU A 129 -2.03 6.77 2.42
N LYS A 130 -3.00 7.40 3.07
CA LYS A 130 -3.90 8.39 2.45
C LYS A 130 -3.31 9.80 2.44
N GLU A 131 -2.63 10.16 3.52
CA GLU A 131 -2.20 11.54 3.80
C GLU A 131 -0.74 11.80 3.40
N SER A 132 0.10 10.76 3.32
CA SER A 132 1.52 10.94 2.98
C SER A 132 1.77 10.89 1.49
N ASP A 133 2.71 11.71 1.01
CA ASP A 133 3.28 11.52 -0.32
C ASP A 133 4.12 10.23 -0.40
N ARG A 134 4.32 9.74 -1.63
CA ARG A 134 5.03 8.48 -1.89
C ARG A 134 6.44 8.45 -1.30
N TRP A 135 7.17 9.57 -1.34
CA TRP A 135 8.55 9.62 -0.86
C TRP A 135 8.61 9.64 0.67
N SER A 136 7.78 10.46 1.32
CA SER A 136 7.75 10.49 2.79
C SER A 136 7.28 9.16 3.38
N LEU A 137 6.29 8.52 2.75
CA LEU A 137 5.87 7.17 3.13
C LEU A 137 7.00 6.16 2.96
N HIS A 138 7.75 6.22 1.85
CA HIS A 138 8.91 5.37 1.64
C HIS A 138 9.93 5.50 2.78
N TYR A 139 10.29 6.71 3.17
CA TYR A 139 11.24 6.94 4.26
C TYR A 139 10.71 6.48 5.63
N LEU A 140 9.42 6.68 5.90
CA LEU A 140 8.77 6.20 7.12
C LEU A 140 8.82 4.67 7.23
N LEU A 141 8.46 3.98 6.15
CA LEU A 141 8.49 2.52 6.09
C LEU A 141 9.92 1.97 6.19
N ALA A 142 10.88 2.63 5.55
CA ALA A 142 12.30 2.31 5.68
C ALA A 142 12.76 2.44 7.13
N ALA A 143 12.41 3.53 7.81
CA ALA A 143 12.78 3.76 9.21
C ALA A 143 12.17 2.72 10.17
N ARG A 144 10.92 2.30 9.94
CA ARG A 144 10.26 1.26 10.75
C ARG A 144 10.80 -0.14 10.51
N SER A 145 11.06 -0.48 9.25
CA SER A 145 11.57 -1.81 8.89
C SER A 145 13.08 -1.95 9.09
N GLY A 146 13.80 -0.84 9.26
CA GLY A 146 15.25 -0.79 9.21
C GLY A 146 15.84 -1.03 7.83
N HIS A 147 15.03 -1.19 6.77
CA HIS A 147 15.49 -1.48 5.40
C HIS A 147 15.74 -0.20 4.57
N GLY A 148 16.34 0.79 5.22
CA GLY A 148 16.69 2.07 4.61
C GLY A 148 18.16 2.18 4.25
N ASP A 149 18.58 3.41 3.94
CA ASP A 149 20.00 3.78 3.85
C ASP A 149 20.58 3.91 5.28
N PHE A 150 20.68 2.78 5.98
CA PHE A 150 21.15 2.71 7.36
C PHE A 150 22.33 1.77 7.46
N LYS A 151 23.26 2.08 8.37
CA LYS A 151 24.47 1.29 8.62
C LYS A 151 24.12 -0.18 8.86
N ASP A 152 23.26 -0.45 9.83
CA ASP A 152 22.92 -1.81 10.25
C ASP A 152 22.32 -2.66 9.12
N TYR A 153 21.64 -2.03 8.15
CA TYR A 153 21.13 -2.69 6.96
C TYR A 153 22.26 -3.02 6.00
N HIS A 154 23.09 -2.03 5.67
CA HIS A 154 24.20 -2.22 4.74
C HIS A 154 25.24 -3.22 5.25
N GLU A 155 25.50 -3.26 6.56
CA GLU A 155 26.39 -4.25 7.17
C GLU A 155 25.81 -5.66 7.12
N ARG A 156 24.52 -5.82 7.45
CA ARG A 156 23.84 -7.13 7.43
C ARG A 156 23.83 -7.76 6.04
N PHE A 157 23.76 -6.94 4.99
CA PHE A 157 23.71 -7.36 3.60
C PHE A 157 25.03 -7.17 2.85
N GLU A 158 26.11 -6.81 3.55
CA GLU A 158 27.48 -6.68 3.00
C GLU A 158 27.58 -5.79 1.75
N HIS A 159 26.91 -4.64 1.75
CA HIS A 159 27.01 -3.68 0.65
C HIS A 159 28.35 -2.91 0.71
N GLU A 160 29.26 -3.17 -0.22
CA GLU A 160 30.62 -2.59 -0.26
C GLU A 160 30.67 -1.08 -0.57
N ASP A 161 29.73 -0.58 -1.39
CA ASP A 161 29.70 0.80 -1.88
C ASP A 161 28.81 1.74 -1.04
N ALA A 162 28.31 1.24 0.09
CA ALA A 162 27.36 1.97 0.91
C ALA A 162 28.01 3.04 1.79
N LEU A 163 27.49 4.26 1.73
CA LEU A 163 27.85 5.34 2.65
C LEU A 163 27.20 5.09 4.03
N LEU A 164 27.95 4.46 4.95
CA LEU A 164 27.46 4.12 6.28
C LEU A 164 27.28 5.32 7.22
N THR A 165 28.01 6.40 6.97
CA THR A 165 27.99 7.63 7.76
C THR A 165 27.23 8.73 7.04
N CYS A 166 26.54 9.54 7.83
CA CYS A 166 26.01 10.81 7.38
C CYS A 166 27.13 11.84 7.32
N TYR A 167 26.93 12.90 6.54
CA TYR A 167 27.81 14.06 6.47
C TYR A 167 28.09 14.73 7.82
N CYS A 168 27.23 14.54 8.83
CA CYS A 168 27.51 14.99 10.20
C CYS A 168 28.57 14.16 10.94
N GLY A 169 29.10 13.11 10.33
CA GLY A 169 30.09 12.18 10.87
C GLY A 169 29.50 11.05 11.71
N THR A 170 28.18 11.01 11.90
CA THR A 170 27.50 9.96 12.68
C THR A 170 26.98 8.85 11.78
N TRP A 171 26.88 7.64 12.31
CA TRP A 171 26.25 6.50 11.64
C TRP A 171 24.80 6.78 11.23
N LYS A 172 24.43 6.32 10.04
CA LYS A 172 23.04 6.42 9.57
C LYS A 172 22.18 5.42 10.32
N THR A 173 21.24 5.95 11.10
CA THR A 173 20.24 5.18 11.85
C THR A 173 18.83 5.66 11.49
N PRO A 174 17.77 4.86 11.75
CA PRO A 174 16.39 5.31 11.58
C PRO A 174 16.04 6.60 12.33
N PHE A 175 16.71 6.84 13.45
CA PHE A 175 16.50 8.01 14.30
C PHE A 175 17.35 9.23 13.91
N HIS A 176 18.23 9.09 12.91
CA HIS A 176 19.18 10.12 12.51
C HIS A 176 18.56 11.50 12.17
N PRO A 177 17.37 11.58 11.53
CA PRO A 177 16.70 12.87 11.31
C PRO A 177 16.42 13.69 12.59
N PHE A 178 16.35 13.03 13.75
CA PHE A 178 16.06 13.71 15.01
C PHE A 178 17.31 14.27 15.70
N HIS A 179 18.49 13.66 15.53
CA HIS A 179 19.70 14.07 16.26
C HIS A 179 20.85 14.56 15.37
N CYS A 180 20.69 14.55 14.05
CA CYS A 180 21.70 15.07 13.13
C CYS A 180 21.94 16.56 13.36
N ARG A 181 23.19 16.92 13.73
CA ARG A 181 23.63 18.30 13.96
C ARG A 181 23.66 19.16 12.70
N LYS A 182 23.73 18.53 11.53
CA LYS A 182 23.80 19.21 10.23
C LYS A 182 22.45 19.17 9.47
N ALA A 183 21.37 18.74 10.12
CA ALA A 183 20.04 18.76 9.51
C ALA A 183 19.61 20.21 9.24
N TYR A 184 19.13 20.47 8.03
CA TYR A 184 18.70 21.81 7.63
C TYR A 184 17.41 22.23 8.36
N ALA A 185 17.27 23.52 8.69
CA ALA A 185 16.07 24.13 9.26
C ALA A 185 15.47 23.47 10.54
N VAL A 186 16.14 22.49 11.15
CA VAL A 186 15.66 21.80 12.35
C VAL A 186 16.77 21.63 13.38
N SER A 187 16.48 21.92 14.64
CA SER A 187 17.42 21.70 15.74
C SER A 187 17.39 20.22 16.17
N PRO A 188 18.55 19.62 16.51
CA PRO A 188 18.60 18.30 17.13
C PRO A 188 17.67 18.22 18.34
N VAL A 189 16.95 17.10 18.44
CA VAL A 189 16.18 16.77 19.62
C VAL A 189 17.17 16.47 20.74
N THR A 190 16.98 17.13 21.88
CA THR A 190 17.84 17.02 23.07
C THR A 190 16.99 16.77 24.31
N GLY A 191 17.62 16.42 25.43
CA GLY A 191 16.92 16.23 26.70
C GLY A 191 15.96 15.02 26.70
N GLY A 192 14.84 15.14 27.42
CA GLY A 192 13.86 14.05 27.61
C GLY A 192 13.20 13.56 26.32
N GLY A 193 13.11 14.42 25.29
CA GLY A 193 12.57 14.05 23.98
C GLY A 193 13.49 13.16 23.14
N ALA A 194 14.79 13.08 23.47
CA ALA A 194 15.78 12.33 22.70
C ALA A 194 15.88 10.84 23.09
N THR A 195 15.02 10.35 23.98
CA THR A 195 14.98 8.94 24.39
C THR A 195 14.53 8.04 23.25
N ARG A 196 15.04 6.81 23.22
CA ARG A 196 14.72 5.83 22.17
C ARG A 196 13.22 5.59 22.06
N GLU A 197 12.52 5.54 23.19
CA GLU A 197 11.08 5.33 23.28
C GLU A 197 10.32 6.46 22.58
N ASN A 198 10.69 7.72 22.86
CA ASN A 198 10.04 8.88 22.26
C ASN A 198 10.30 8.97 20.75
N LEU A 199 11.52 8.69 20.31
CA LEU A 199 11.86 8.66 18.89
C LEU A 199 11.17 7.51 18.16
N SER A 200 11.01 6.36 18.82
CA SER A 200 10.26 5.22 18.29
C SER A 200 8.77 5.55 18.13
N LEU A 201 8.17 6.28 19.07
CA LEU A 201 6.79 6.76 18.91
C LEU A 201 6.65 7.78 17.77
N ALA A 202 7.66 8.64 17.55
CA ALA A 202 7.68 9.59 16.44
C ALA A 202 7.72 8.90 15.06
N ILE A 203 8.43 7.77 14.95
CA ILE A 203 8.42 6.92 13.75
C ILE A 203 7.15 6.04 13.71
N GLY A 204 6.60 5.68 14.86
CA GLY A 204 5.41 4.85 15.02
C GLY A 204 4.11 5.66 14.92
N ILE A 205 3.32 5.64 16.00
CA ILE A 205 1.99 6.25 16.06
C ILE A 205 1.94 7.76 15.74
N TYR A 206 3.05 8.49 15.90
CA TYR A 206 3.14 9.92 15.61
C TYR A 206 3.91 10.22 14.31
N TRP A 207 3.74 9.35 13.31
CA TRP A 207 4.42 9.41 12.02
C TRP A 207 4.38 10.78 11.34
N GLN A 208 3.34 11.58 11.55
CA GLN A 208 3.23 12.94 11.01
C GLN A 208 4.42 13.80 11.45
N ARG A 209 4.94 13.57 12.66
CA ARG A 209 6.11 14.30 13.18
C ARG A 209 7.38 13.89 12.47
N PHE A 210 7.54 12.61 12.20
CA PHE A 210 8.66 12.12 11.41
C PHE A 210 8.60 12.70 10.00
N ILE A 211 7.44 12.67 9.35
CA ILE A 211 7.24 13.22 8.01
C ILE A 211 7.51 14.72 7.97
N ALA A 212 6.92 15.49 8.89
CA ALA A 212 7.19 16.92 9.00
C ALA A 212 8.69 17.18 9.18
N ARG A 213 9.36 16.45 10.09
CA ARG A 213 10.81 16.59 10.34
C ARG A 213 11.63 16.39 9.06
N ILE A 214 11.38 15.32 8.30
CA ILE A 214 12.17 14.99 7.10
C ILE A 214 11.86 15.90 5.92
N GLN A 215 10.62 16.40 5.81
CA GLN A 215 10.20 17.34 4.78
C GLN A 215 10.78 18.73 5.06
N THR A 216 10.60 19.27 6.28
CA THR A 216 11.14 20.56 6.70
C THR A 216 12.66 20.64 6.54
N SER A 217 13.37 19.54 6.83
CA SER A 217 14.84 19.52 6.72
C SER A 217 15.37 19.01 5.39
N HIS A 218 14.51 18.57 4.48
CA HIS A 218 14.90 17.86 3.25
C HIS A 218 15.93 16.75 3.52
N PHE A 219 15.78 16.05 4.65
CA PHE A 219 16.85 15.29 5.29
C PHE A 219 17.54 14.29 4.37
N PHE A 220 16.76 13.39 3.76
CA PHE A 220 17.27 12.31 2.92
C PHE A 220 17.69 12.77 1.53
N SER A 221 17.22 13.94 1.11
CA SER A 221 17.61 14.51 -0.19
C SER A 221 18.87 15.37 -0.10
N TRP A 222 19.13 16.01 1.04
CA TRP A 222 20.16 17.06 1.19
C TRP A 222 21.21 16.74 2.26
N THR A 223 20.80 16.39 3.48
CA THR A 223 21.74 16.19 4.60
C THR A 223 22.34 14.78 4.59
N CYS A 224 21.49 13.76 4.52
CA CYS A 224 21.84 12.36 4.65
C CYS A 224 21.50 11.62 3.35
N THR A 225 22.27 11.94 2.30
CA THR A 225 22.03 11.39 0.96
C THR A 225 22.86 10.13 0.70
N ARG A 226 22.39 9.30 -0.24
CA ARG A 226 23.14 8.16 -0.78
C ARG A 226 24.26 8.56 -1.76
N LYS A 227 24.24 9.79 -2.27
CA LYS A 227 25.12 10.22 -3.37
C LYS A 227 26.35 10.94 -2.81
N ALA A 228 27.52 10.31 -2.91
CA ALA A 228 28.79 10.83 -2.43
C ALA A 228 29.10 12.25 -2.95
N TRP A 229 28.80 12.56 -4.22
CA TRP A 229 29.06 13.88 -4.81
C TRP A 229 28.28 15.04 -4.16
N ARG A 230 27.12 14.75 -3.54
CA ARG A 230 26.35 15.78 -2.82
C ARG A 230 26.97 16.12 -1.47
N GLN A 231 27.68 15.18 -0.84
CA GLN A 231 28.48 15.47 0.36
C GLN A 231 29.59 16.46 0.01
N THR A 232 30.28 16.23 -1.12
CA THR A 232 31.37 17.09 -1.60
C THR A 232 30.93 18.51 -1.99
N LEU A 233 29.74 18.67 -2.57
CA LEU A 233 29.20 20.01 -2.86
C LEU A 233 28.77 20.76 -1.60
N TRP A 234 28.20 20.06 -0.63
CA TRP A 234 27.84 20.69 0.63
C TRP A 234 29.09 21.05 1.46
N GLU A 235 30.15 20.23 1.44
CA GLU A 235 31.46 20.57 2.02
C GLU A 235 32.01 21.86 1.43
N GLN A 236 32.09 21.94 0.10
CA GLN A 236 32.55 23.16 -0.60
C GLN A 236 31.72 24.39 -0.23
N HIS A 237 30.42 24.21 -0.01
CA HIS A 237 29.53 25.27 0.40
C HIS A 237 29.76 25.73 1.84
N THR A 238 29.91 24.81 2.79
CA THR A 238 30.19 25.18 4.18
C THR A 238 31.59 25.76 4.36
N ASP A 239 32.57 25.25 3.61
CA ASP A 239 33.96 25.72 3.66
C ASP A 239 34.11 27.11 3.04
N SER A 240 33.23 27.48 2.10
CA SER A 240 33.15 28.85 1.55
C SER A 240 32.34 29.82 2.43
N GLY A 241 31.96 29.41 3.65
CA GLY A 241 31.19 30.24 4.57
C GLY A 241 29.70 30.31 4.23
N GLY A 242 29.20 29.42 3.36
CA GLY A 242 27.79 29.32 3.02
C GLY A 242 26.96 28.90 4.24
N ALA A 243 25.92 29.68 4.55
CA ALA A 243 24.96 29.36 5.58
C ALA A 243 23.97 28.29 5.08
N ALA A 244 23.40 27.46 5.95
CA ALA A 244 22.64 26.30 5.49
C ALA A 244 21.44 26.67 4.56
N ASP A 245 20.93 27.90 4.67
CA ASP A 245 19.84 28.50 3.91
C ASP A 245 20.23 28.95 2.49
N ASN A 246 21.51 29.21 2.22
CA ASN A 246 21.98 29.60 0.89
C ASN A 246 22.45 28.43 0.00
N LEU A 247 22.39 27.18 0.50
CA LEU A 247 22.76 26.00 -0.32
C LEU A 247 21.85 25.84 -1.56
N THR A 248 20.56 26.10 -1.42
CA THR A 248 19.61 26.05 -2.56
C THR A 248 20.05 26.99 -3.68
N GLY A 249 20.53 28.19 -3.32
CA GLY A 249 21.10 29.16 -4.25
C GLY A 249 22.44 28.71 -4.82
N PHE A 250 23.32 28.16 -3.98
CA PHE A 250 24.62 27.62 -4.39
C PHE A 250 24.49 26.47 -5.40
N LEU A 251 23.59 25.52 -5.15
CA LEU A 251 23.32 24.39 -6.05
C LEU A 251 22.72 24.86 -7.37
N ARG A 252 21.79 25.81 -7.34
CA ARG A 252 21.24 26.43 -8.56
C ARG A 252 22.32 27.15 -9.36
N GLY A 253 23.24 27.85 -8.68
CA GLY A 253 24.41 28.50 -9.30
C GLY A 253 25.37 27.52 -9.99
N ARG A 254 25.34 26.23 -9.62
CA ARG A 254 26.09 25.15 -10.28
C ARG A 254 25.26 24.30 -11.25
N GLY A 255 24.05 24.75 -11.61
CA GLY A 255 23.19 24.06 -12.58
C GLY A 255 22.54 22.78 -12.05
N VAL A 256 22.50 22.58 -10.73
CA VAL A 256 21.77 21.45 -10.13
C VAL A 256 20.30 21.83 -10.01
N GLU A 257 19.41 21.07 -10.64
CA GLU A 257 17.96 21.24 -10.47
C GLU A 257 17.57 20.91 -9.01
N VAL A 258 17.14 21.93 -8.29
CA VAL A 258 16.58 21.81 -6.94
C VAL A 258 15.08 22.08 -7.03
N GLY A 259 14.27 21.12 -6.57
CA GLY A 259 12.80 21.26 -6.53
C GLY A 259 12.38 22.53 -5.77
N HIS A 260 11.23 23.11 -6.15
CA HIS A 260 10.80 24.43 -5.67
C HIS A 260 10.79 24.51 -4.14
N GLY A 261 11.55 25.49 -3.63
CA GLY A 261 11.78 25.74 -2.22
C GLY A 261 10.57 26.36 -1.54
N HIS A 262 10.29 25.89 -0.33
CA HIS A 262 9.57 26.66 0.66
C HIS A 262 10.62 27.37 1.52
N ASP A 263 10.44 28.68 1.75
CA ASP A 263 11.11 29.38 2.83
C ASP A 263 10.67 28.72 4.14
N ILE A 264 11.61 28.09 4.84
CA ILE A 264 11.33 27.31 6.05
C ILE A 264 12.07 27.98 7.20
N GLU A 265 11.32 28.69 8.04
CA GLU A 265 11.81 29.12 9.35
C GLU A 265 12.27 27.89 10.16
N ARG A 266 13.28 28.08 11.02
CA ARG A 266 13.75 26.99 11.90
C ARG A 266 12.61 26.52 12.80
N VAL A 267 12.04 25.35 12.52
CA VAL A 267 10.95 24.77 13.32
C VAL A 267 11.54 23.86 14.40
N THR A 268 11.33 24.21 15.66
CA THR A 268 11.56 23.29 16.78
C THR A 268 10.35 22.36 16.92
N VAL A 269 10.53 21.10 16.53
CA VAL A 269 9.54 20.05 16.78
C VAL A 269 9.65 19.66 18.27
N ASP A 270 8.94 20.37 19.14
CA ASP A 270 8.96 20.17 20.61
C ASP A 270 8.33 18.80 20.97
N LEU A 271 9.18 17.79 21.17
CA LEU A 271 8.77 16.45 21.57
C LEU A 271 8.27 16.41 23.02
N ASP A 272 8.77 17.27 23.90
CA ASP A 272 8.47 17.31 25.34
C ASP A 272 7.02 17.74 25.62
N ARG A 273 6.50 18.74 24.91
CA ARG A 273 5.07 19.13 24.98
C ARG A 273 4.11 18.01 24.59
N LEU A 274 4.58 16.99 23.88
CA LEU A 274 3.75 15.87 23.41
C LEU A 274 3.83 14.67 24.35
N VAL A 275 5.00 14.42 24.95
CA VAL A 275 5.16 13.50 26.09
C VAL A 275 4.25 13.95 27.24
N HIS A 276 4.19 15.26 27.52
CA HIS A 276 3.30 15.81 28.54
C HIS A 276 1.80 15.62 28.20
N ARG A 277 1.39 15.89 26.95
CA ARG A 277 0.00 15.66 26.50
C ARG A 277 -0.38 14.18 26.51
N LYS A 278 0.57 13.29 26.21
CA LYS A 278 0.40 11.83 26.30
C LYS A 278 0.22 11.38 27.74
N ARG A 279 1.10 11.80 28.67
CA ARG A 279 1.00 11.45 30.09
C ARG A 279 -0.36 11.87 30.65
N ARG A 280 -0.80 13.08 30.34
CA ARG A 280 -2.13 13.61 30.69
C ARG A 280 -3.30 12.79 30.14
N ARG A 281 -3.18 12.25 28.92
CA ARG A 281 -4.26 11.48 28.27
C ARG A 281 -4.29 10.02 28.74
N GLU A 282 -3.12 9.43 29.00
CA GLU A 282 -2.99 8.11 29.64
C GLU A 282 -3.44 8.16 31.12
N GLU A 283 -3.14 9.25 31.84
CA GLU A 283 -3.68 9.54 33.18
C GLU A 283 -5.21 9.66 33.15
N ALA A 284 -5.77 10.46 32.22
CA ALA A 284 -7.23 10.62 32.09
C ALA A 284 -7.97 9.29 31.75
N LEU A 285 -7.39 8.45 30.89
CA LEU A 285 -7.99 7.15 30.56
C LEU A 285 -7.95 6.17 31.75
N ARG A 286 -6.89 6.21 32.57
CA ARG A 286 -6.83 5.43 33.83
C ARG A 286 -7.83 5.91 34.86
N GLU A 287 -8.03 7.23 34.97
CA GLU A 287 -9.04 7.81 35.87
C GLU A 287 -10.46 7.40 35.45
N GLU A 288 -10.76 7.39 34.14
CA GLU A 288 -12.04 6.91 33.61
C GLU A 288 -12.27 5.41 33.85
N GLU A 289 -11.25 4.56 33.69
CA GLU A 289 -11.35 3.12 34.01
C GLU A 289 -11.57 2.90 35.52
N SER A 290 -10.85 3.63 36.39
CA SER A 290 -11.00 3.50 37.85
C SER A 290 -12.33 4.04 38.41
N GLY A 291 -12.96 5.01 37.72
CA GLY A 291 -14.25 5.56 38.12
C GLY A 291 -15.45 4.66 37.76
N SER A 292 -15.24 3.68 36.87
CA SER A 292 -16.27 2.71 36.50
C SER A 292 -16.38 1.50 37.44
N GLU A 293 -15.36 1.22 38.26
CA GLU A 293 -15.39 0.14 39.25
C GLU A 293 -16.05 0.54 40.59
N SER A 294 -16.30 1.83 40.84
CA SER A 294 -16.92 2.31 42.09
C SER A 294 -18.42 2.61 41.98
N GLY A 295 -19.08 2.18 40.91
CA GLY A 295 -20.49 2.46 40.60
C GLY A 295 -21.46 1.29 40.77
N GLU A 296 -20.98 0.13 41.24
CA GLU A 296 -21.81 -1.04 41.56
C GLU A 296 -21.79 -1.31 43.08
N GLU A 297 -22.44 -0.46 43.87
CA GLU A 297 -22.96 -0.79 45.21
C GLU A 297 -24.36 -0.16 45.41
#